data_AF-A0A822ZW05-F1
#
_entry.id   AF-A0A822ZW05-F1
#
_cell.length_a   1.000
_cell.length_b   1.000
_cell.length_c   1.000
_cell.angle_alpha   90.00
_cell.angle_beta   90.00
_cell.angle_gamma   90.00
#
_symmetry.space_group_name_H-M   'P 1'
#
loop_
_entity.id
_entity.type
_entity.pdbx_description
1 polymer ?
#
loop_
_entity_poly.entity_id
_entity_poly.type
_entity_poly.pdbx_seq_one_letter_code
_entity_poly.pdbx_strand_id
1 'polypeptide(L)'
;MATDGIRHPVDNWRPPTLPIPKDGENPIWTKVAEALQCTHYEEVRCMVPQFQHIQTVNLQGTTLTVAQVAAVARRSGVTVSLDEGAARDRVTKSANWIAHTIARGTDTLGVTAGFGAASHRRTNKTTGLQTELIRFLNTGVIGKENLPSSYAKAAILVRTNTLMQGYSGIR
;
A
#
# COMPACT_ATOMS: atom_id res chain seq x y z
N MET A 1 -35.79 -27.14 -19.43
CA MET A 1 -35.99 -25.89 -18.65
C MET A 1 -34.69 -25.57 -17.95
N ALA A 2 -34.33 -24.30 -17.95
CA ALA A 2 -32.99 -23.78 -17.73
C ALA A 2 -32.33 -24.27 -16.43
N THR A 3 -31.08 -24.74 -16.53
CA THR A 3 -30.15 -24.75 -15.41
C THR A 3 -29.72 -23.30 -15.22
N ASP A 4 -30.32 -22.61 -14.26
CA ASP A 4 -29.81 -21.32 -13.80
C ASP A 4 -28.39 -21.54 -13.26
N GLY A 5 -27.41 -21.24 -14.11
CA GLY A 5 -26.00 -21.28 -13.75
C GLY A 5 -25.78 -20.29 -12.62
N ILE A 6 -25.40 -20.81 -11.45
CA ILE A 6 -24.85 -20.00 -10.36
C ILE A 6 -23.72 -19.18 -10.99
N ARG A 7 -23.92 -17.87 -11.12
CA ARG A 7 -22.85 -16.96 -11.56
C ARG A 7 -21.73 -17.05 -10.54
N HIS A 8 -20.67 -17.76 -10.87
CA HIS A 8 -19.51 -17.85 -10.00
C HIS A 8 -18.86 -16.46 -9.90
N PRO A 9 -18.43 -16.01 -8.70
CA PRO A 9 -17.88 -14.65 -8.48
C PRO A 9 -16.54 -14.35 -9.19
N VAL A 10 -16.05 -15.26 -10.04
CA VAL A 10 -14.68 -15.29 -10.59
C VAL A 10 -14.36 -14.16 -11.56
N ASP A 11 -15.35 -13.51 -12.17
CA ASP A 11 -15.09 -12.43 -13.13
C ASP A 11 -14.60 -11.13 -12.46
N ASN A 12 -14.72 -11.02 -11.14
CA ASN A 12 -14.31 -9.84 -10.36
C ASN A 12 -13.42 -10.20 -9.17
N TRP A 13 -12.46 -11.11 -9.37
CA TRP A 13 -11.49 -11.45 -8.31
C TRP A 13 -10.69 -10.20 -7.91
N ARG A 14 -11.12 -9.58 -6.81
CA ARG A 14 -10.42 -8.51 -6.11
C ARG A 14 -10.13 -9.03 -4.71
N PRO A 15 -8.90 -8.91 -4.20
CA PRO A 15 -8.67 -9.13 -2.78
C PRO A 15 -9.66 -8.24 -2.00
N PRO A 16 -10.34 -8.77 -0.98
CA PRO A 16 -11.38 -8.02 -0.28
C PRO A 16 -10.77 -6.74 0.30
N THR A 17 -11.29 -5.59 -0.11
CA THR A 17 -11.01 -4.34 0.59
C THR A 17 -11.59 -4.46 1.99
N LEU A 18 -10.74 -4.41 3.02
CA LEU A 18 -11.17 -4.55 4.42
C LEU A 18 -12.25 -3.49 4.73
N PRO A 19 -13.49 -3.89 5.05
CA PRO A 19 -14.53 -2.95 5.44
C PRO A 19 -14.23 -2.39 6.83
N ILE A 20 -14.62 -1.14 7.05
CA ILE A 20 -14.61 -0.53 8.38
C ILE A 20 -15.72 -1.21 9.21
N PRO A 21 -15.45 -1.70 10.43
CA PRO A 21 -16.45 -2.31 11.28
C PRO A 21 -17.65 -1.38 11.52
N LYS A 22 -18.86 -1.94 11.46
CA LYS A 22 -20.11 -1.29 11.90
C LYS A 22 -20.68 -2.14 13.03
N ASP A 23 -21.18 -1.49 14.08
CA ASP A 23 -22.02 -2.11 15.12
C ASP A 23 -21.38 -3.27 15.91
N GLY A 24 -20.05 -3.25 16.11
CA GLY A 24 -19.37 -4.18 17.02
C GLY A 24 -19.13 -5.59 16.46
N GLU A 25 -19.75 -5.95 15.34
CA GLU A 25 -19.31 -7.09 14.55
C GLU A 25 -18.00 -6.75 13.85
N ASN A 26 -17.03 -7.67 13.88
CA ASN A 26 -15.79 -7.51 13.12
C ASN A 26 -15.97 -8.16 11.74
N PRO A 27 -16.35 -7.40 10.69
CA PRO A 27 -16.62 -7.94 9.36
C PRO A 27 -15.35 -8.48 8.67
N ILE A 28 -14.17 -8.31 9.27
CA ILE A 28 -12.90 -8.77 8.70
C ILE A 28 -12.89 -10.29 8.58
N TRP A 29 -13.35 -11.03 9.61
CA TRP A 29 -13.36 -12.49 9.57
C TRP A 29 -14.29 -13.01 8.48
N THR A 30 -15.46 -12.39 8.31
CA THR A 30 -16.40 -12.72 7.23
C THR A 30 -15.77 -12.48 5.86
N LYS A 31 -15.11 -11.33 5.66
CA LYS A 31 -14.43 -11.00 4.39
C LYS A 31 -13.25 -11.92 4.08
N VAL A 32 -12.49 -12.31 5.10
CA VAL A 32 -11.40 -13.29 4.95
C VAL A 32 -11.98 -14.65 4.57
N ALA A 33 -13.04 -15.10 5.24
CA ALA A 33 -13.71 -16.35 4.90
C ALA A 33 -14.28 -16.33 3.47
N GLU A 34 -14.91 -15.23 3.05
CA GLU A 34 -15.40 -15.01 1.68
C GLU A 34 -14.27 -15.15 0.64
N ALA A 35 -13.08 -14.58 0.90
CA ALA A 35 -11.94 -14.67 -0.01
C ALA A 35 -11.39 -16.10 -0.15
N LEU A 36 -11.65 -16.97 0.82
CA LEU A 36 -11.24 -18.37 0.83
C LEU A 36 -12.31 -19.31 0.27
N GLN A 37 -13.44 -18.79 -0.25
CA GLN A 37 -14.53 -19.61 -0.81
C GLN A 37 -14.26 -20.18 -2.22
N CYS A 38 -13.02 -20.20 -2.70
CA CYS A 38 -12.64 -20.81 -3.96
C CYS A 38 -11.60 -21.92 -3.76
N THR A 39 -11.49 -22.82 -4.74
CA THR A 39 -10.42 -23.81 -4.72
C THR A 39 -9.07 -23.15 -4.99
N HIS A 40 -7.99 -23.70 -4.43
CA HIS A 40 -6.64 -23.20 -4.73
C HIS A 40 -6.32 -23.22 -6.24
N TYR A 41 -6.83 -24.22 -6.96
CA TYR A 41 -6.68 -24.30 -8.42
C TYR A 41 -7.31 -23.09 -9.12
N GLU A 42 -8.52 -22.68 -8.73
CA GLU A 42 -9.19 -21.51 -9.31
C GLU A 42 -8.44 -20.22 -9.00
N GLU A 43 -7.96 -20.04 -7.77
CA GLU A 43 -7.16 -18.88 -7.37
C GLU A 43 -5.90 -18.75 -8.25
N VAL A 44 -5.13 -19.83 -8.41
CA VAL A 44 -3.93 -19.84 -9.24
C VAL A 44 -4.27 -19.65 -10.73
N ARG A 45 -5.34 -20.29 -11.20
CA ARG A 45 -5.83 -20.15 -12.59
C ARG A 45 -6.22 -18.71 -12.91
N CYS A 46 -6.77 -17.96 -11.96
CA CYS A 46 -7.06 -16.53 -12.10
C CYS A 46 -5.81 -15.65 -11.98
N MET A 47 -4.86 -16.03 -11.12
CA MET A 47 -3.62 -15.28 -10.89
C MET A 47 -2.68 -15.29 -12.12
N VAL A 48 -2.58 -16.41 -12.84
CA VAL A 48 -1.62 -16.56 -13.95
C VAL A 48 -1.90 -15.58 -15.11
N PRO A 49 -3.12 -15.44 -15.65
CA PRO A 49 -3.42 -14.45 -16.69
C PRO A 49 -3.17 -13.02 -16.23
N GLN A 50 -3.48 -12.70 -14.97
CA GLN A 50 -3.18 -11.38 -14.40
C GLN A 50 -1.68 -11.10 -14.41
N PHE A 51 -0.85 -12.09 -14.05
CA PHE A 51 0.61 -11.96 -14.16
C PHE A 51 1.07 -11.84 -15.62
N GLN A 52 0.53 -12.63 -16.55
CA GLN A 52 1.02 -12.74 -17.92
C GLN A 52 0.59 -11.60 -18.85
N HIS A 53 -0.63 -11.07 -18.66
CA HIS A 53 -1.23 -10.17 -19.65
C HIS A 53 -1.43 -8.74 -19.18
N ILE A 54 -1.32 -8.46 -17.87
CA ILE A 54 -1.46 -7.09 -17.38
C ILE A 54 -0.39 -6.18 -18.01
N GLN A 55 -0.84 -5.01 -18.48
CA GLN A 55 0.03 -3.98 -19.07
C GLN A 55 0.16 -2.77 -18.15
N THR A 56 -0.88 -2.47 -17.36
CA THR A 56 -0.90 -1.34 -16.44
C THR A 56 -1.47 -1.75 -15.10
N VAL A 57 -0.79 -1.37 -14.02
CA VAL A 57 -1.26 -1.52 -12.65
C VAL A 57 -1.73 -0.16 -12.14
N ASN A 58 -3.02 -0.03 -11.85
CA ASN A 58 -3.60 1.17 -11.24
C ASN A 58 -3.55 1.04 -9.72
N LEU A 59 -2.81 1.93 -9.06
CA LEU A 59 -2.73 1.97 -7.61
C LEU A 59 -3.78 2.91 -7.04
N GLN A 60 -4.46 2.45 -5.98
CA GLN A 60 -5.39 3.24 -5.18
C GLN A 60 -5.28 2.97 -3.68
N GLY A 61 -4.47 2.00 -3.26
CA GLY A 61 -4.20 1.69 -1.86
C GLY A 61 -4.94 0.49 -1.26
N THR A 62 -5.85 -0.15 -1.99
CA THR A 62 -6.72 -1.19 -1.42
C THR A 62 -6.85 -2.47 -2.25
N THR A 63 -6.43 -2.49 -3.53
CA THR A 63 -6.73 -3.61 -4.44
C THR A 63 -5.50 -4.23 -5.12
N LEU A 64 -4.28 -3.92 -4.65
CA LEU A 64 -3.05 -4.46 -5.22
C LEU A 64 -2.95 -5.97 -4.94
N THR A 65 -2.68 -6.77 -5.98
CA THR A 65 -2.55 -8.24 -5.87
C THR A 65 -1.08 -8.69 -5.95
N VAL A 66 -0.81 -9.93 -5.51
CA VAL A 66 0.52 -10.56 -5.64
C VAL A 66 0.93 -10.76 -7.10
N ALA A 67 0.00 -11.06 -8.00
CA ALA A 67 0.28 -11.20 -9.43
C ALA A 67 0.69 -9.86 -10.06
N GLN A 68 0.05 -8.76 -9.67
CA GLN A 68 0.43 -7.41 -10.12
C GLN A 68 1.83 -7.02 -9.62
N VAL A 69 2.13 -7.32 -8.36
CA VAL A 69 3.48 -7.09 -7.79
C VAL A 69 4.53 -7.90 -8.55
N ALA A 70 4.26 -9.18 -8.78
CA ALA A 70 5.15 -10.05 -9.54
C ALA A 70 5.34 -9.55 -10.99
N ALA A 71 4.27 -9.09 -11.65
CA ALA A 71 4.32 -8.57 -13.01
C ALA A 71 5.22 -7.33 -13.10
N VAL A 72 5.05 -6.34 -12.22
CA VAL A 72 5.90 -5.13 -12.18
C VAL A 72 7.36 -5.48 -11.84
N ALA A 73 7.57 -6.43 -10.94
CA ALA A 73 8.91 -6.81 -10.50
C ALA A 73 9.70 -7.58 -11.56
N ARG A 74 9.03 -8.44 -12.36
CA ARG A 74 9.68 -9.45 -13.21
C ARG A 74 9.51 -9.25 -14.72
N ARG A 75 8.43 -8.59 -15.17
CA ARG A 75 8.18 -8.36 -16.60
C ARG A 75 8.65 -6.96 -17.01
N SER A 76 9.19 -6.84 -18.21
CA SER A 76 9.43 -5.55 -18.86
C SER A 76 8.12 -5.01 -19.46
N GLY A 77 7.98 -3.68 -19.52
CA GLY A 77 6.86 -3.02 -20.20
C GLY A 77 5.57 -2.85 -19.39
N VAL A 78 5.50 -3.38 -18.17
CA VAL A 78 4.35 -3.11 -17.27
C VAL A 78 4.46 -1.70 -16.71
N THR A 79 3.45 -0.87 -16.95
CA THR A 79 3.36 0.50 -16.43
C THR A 79 2.58 0.55 -15.12
N VAL A 80 2.84 1.59 -14.33
CA VAL A 80 2.12 1.86 -13.08
C VAL A 80 1.46 3.22 -13.21
N SER A 81 0.17 3.29 -12.88
CA SER A 81 -0.60 4.52 -12.84
C SER A 81 -1.12 4.74 -11.42
N LEU A 82 -1.19 6.01 -11.00
CA LEU A 82 -1.82 6.39 -9.75
C LEU A 82 -3.26 6.81 -10.05
N ASP A 83 -4.22 6.16 -9.38
CA ASP A 83 -5.63 6.54 -9.50
C ASP A 83 -5.88 7.81 -8.67
N GLU A 84 -5.62 8.97 -9.28
CA GLU A 84 -5.81 10.27 -8.66
C GLU A 84 -7.27 10.49 -8.26
N GLY A 85 -8.22 10.13 -9.13
CA GLY A 85 -9.64 10.28 -8.86
C GLY A 85 -10.08 9.49 -7.63
N ALA A 86 -9.52 8.29 -7.45
CA ALA A 86 -9.79 7.49 -6.26
C ALA A 86 -9.09 8.03 -5.02
N ALA A 87 -7.82 8.48 -5.08
CA ALA A 87 -6.96 8.63 -3.90
C ALA A 87 -6.54 10.06 -3.51
N ARG A 88 -6.53 11.01 -4.45
CA ARG A 88 -5.88 12.32 -4.26
C ARG A 88 -6.45 13.10 -3.09
N ASP A 89 -7.76 13.12 -2.92
CA ASP A 89 -8.42 13.90 -1.88
C ASP A 89 -8.04 13.45 -0.47
N ARG A 90 -8.06 12.14 -0.20
CA ARG A 90 -7.70 11.60 1.13
C ARG A 90 -6.21 11.74 1.43
N VAL A 91 -5.35 11.58 0.43
CA VAL A 91 -3.90 11.81 0.58
C VAL A 91 -3.65 13.28 0.92
N THR A 92 -4.21 14.20 0.14
CA THR A 92 -4.11 15.66 0.35
C THR A 92 -4.64 16.08 1.72
N LYS A 93 -5.79 15.54 2.13
CA LYS A 93 -6.39 15.81 3.45
C LYS A 93 -5.44 15.46 4.59
N SER A 94 -4.79 14.28 4.51
CA SER A 94 -3.84 13.86 5.54
C SER A 94 -2.56 14.70 5.56
N ALA A 95 -2.07 15.10 4.39
CA ALA A 95 -0.88 15.96 4.27
C ALA A 95 -1.14 17.36 4.84
N ASN A 96 -2.30 17.95 4.51
CA ASN A 96 -2.72 19.24 5.05
C ASN A 96 -2.92 19.17 6.56
N TRP A 97 -3.49 18.07 7.08
CA TRP A 97 -3.62 17.86 8.51
C TRP A 97 -2.26 17.89 9.23
N ILE A 98 -1.24 17.18 8.69
CA ILE A 98 0.12 17.24 9.25
C ILE A 98 0.70 18.66 9.19
N ALA A 99 0.55 19.36 8.07
CA ALA A 99 1.03 20.74 7.93
C ALA A 99 0.41 21.68 8.98
N HIS A 100 -0.90 21.56 9.23
CA HIS A 100 -1.60 22.33 10.27
C HIS A 100 -1.16 21.95 11.69
N THR A 101 -0.97 20.66 11.96
CA THR A 101 -0.49 20.15 13.26
C THR A 101 0.91 20.69 13.60
N ILE A 102 1.81 20.73 12.61
CA ILE A 102 3.14 21.35 12.74
C ILE A 102 3.01 22.85 13.02
N ALA A 103 2.20 23.57 12.24
CA ALA A 103 2.03 25.01 12.40
C ALA A 103 1.47 25.40 13.78
N ARG A 104 0.65 24.54 14.38
CA ARG A 104 0.12 24.71 15.75
C ARG A 104 1.11 24.33 16.86
N GLY A 105 2.30 23.84 16.52
CA GLY A 105 3.28 23.35 17.49
C GLY A 105 2.83 22.09 18.24
N THR A 106 1.93 21.31 17.65
CA THR A 106 1.42 20.09 18.29
C THR A 106 2.53 19.03 18.36
N ASP A 107 2.62 18.36 19.51
CA ASP A 107 3.55 17.26 19.70
C ASP A 107 3.12 16.05 18.86
N THR A 108 4.00 15.60 17.98
CA THR A 108 3.73 14.48 17.06
C THR A 108 5.03 13.69 16.87
N LEU A 109 4.95 12.39 17.21
CA LEU A 109 6.07 11.47 17.13
C LEU A 109 6.64 11.41 15.70
N GLY A 110 7.96 11.54 15.58
CA GLY A 110 8.66 11.50 14.30
C GLY A 110 8.46 12.75 13.42
N VAL A 111 7.74 13.76 13.91
CA VAL A 111 7.54 15.05 13.23
C VAL A 111 8.15 16.19 14.04
N THR A 112 7.70 16.36 15.29
CA THR A 112 8.22 17.35 16.26
C THR A 112 8.93 16.68 17.45
N ALA A 113 8.86 15.36 17.54
CA ALA A 113 9.59 14.55 18.51
C ALA A 113 10.56 13.58 17.82
N GLY A 114 11.63 13.19 18.55
CA GLY A 114 12.66 12.27 18.05
C GLY A 114 12.16 10.85 17.75
N PHE A 115 13.07 9.98 17.30
CA PHE A 115 12.76 8.61 16.89
C PHE A 115 13.26 7.58 17.92
N GLY A 116 12.57 6.43 18.02
CA GLY A 116 12.99 5.32 18.90
C GLY A 116 13.16 5.74 20.37
N ALA A 117 14.29 5.37 20.98
CA ALA A 117 14.61 5.73 22.37
C ALA A 117 14.75 7.25 22.60
N ALA A 118 15.00 8.02 21.55
CA ALA A 118 15.08 9.48 21.62
C ALA A 118 13.72 10.18 21.42
N SER A 119 12.61 9.43 21.41
CA SER A 119 11.24 9.95 21.24
C SER A 119 10.78 10.93 22.31
N HIS A 120 11.47 11.03 23.45
CA HIS A 120 11.24 12.05 24.47
C HIS A 120 11.81 13.43 24.12
N ARG A 121 12.72 13.52 23.13
CA ARG A 121 13.31 14.80 22.69
C ARG A 121 12.36 15.53 21.76
N ARG A 122 12.30 16.86 21.84
CA ARG A 122 11.45 17.73 21.03
C ARG A 122 12.26 18.71 20.19
N THR A 123 11.73 19.10 19.03
CA THR A 123 12.31 20.13 18.17
C THR A 123 11.25 20.82 17.31
N ASN A 124 11.44 22.11 17.04
CA ASN A 124 10.67 22.86 16.05
C ASN A 124 11.34 22.86 14.66
N LYS A 125 12.54 22.29 14.52
CA LYS A 125 13.29 22.18 13.26
C LYS A 125 12.89 20.91 12.50
N THR A 126 11.62 20.81 12.11
CA THR A 126 11.04 19.60 11.52
C THR A 126 11.77 19.14 10.26
N THR A 127 12.11 20.04 9.33
CA THR A 127 12.89 19.72 8.12
C THR A 127 14.29 19.18 8.43
N GLY A 128 14.95 19.77 9.44
CA GLY A 128 16.24 19.28 9.91
C GLY A 128 16.12 17.86 10.49
N LEU A 129 15.10 17.61 11.32
CA LEU A 129 14.84 16.29 11.88
C LEU A 129 14.61 15.22 10.80
N GLN A 130 13.86 15.52 9.73
CA GLN A 130 13.66 14.57 8.62
C GLN A 130 14.95 14.32 7.83
N THR A 131 15.78 15.35 7.63
CA THR A 131 17.09 15.19 6.97
C THR A 131 18.00 14.27 7.77
N GLU A 132 18.05 14.47 9.10
CA GLU A 132 18.83 13.65 10.01
C GLU A 132 18.33 12.21 10.08
N LEU A 133 17.02 11.98 10.00
CA LEU A 133 16.45 10.63 9.93
C LEU A 133 17.01 9.84 8.75
N ILE A 134 16.97 10.42 7.55
CA ILE A 134 17.49 9.75 6.34
C ILE A 134 19.00 9.54 6.45
N ARG A 135 19.75 10.55 6.91
CA ARG A 135 21.20 10.44 7.13
C ARG A 135 21.55 9.31 8.11
N PHE A 136 20.82 9.21 9.22
CA PHE A 136 21.04 8.20 10.27
C PHE A 136 20.65 6.79 9.83
N LEU A 137 19.61 6.63 9.00
CA LEU A 137 19.16 5.32 8.51
C LEU A 137 19.99 4.78 7.34
N ASN A 138 20.79 5.62 6.68
CA ASN A 138 21.69 5.22 5.59
C ASN A 138 22.94 4.49 6.13
N THR A 139 22.74 3.31 6.73
CA THR A 139 23.78 2.48 7.34
C THR A 139 24.09 1.20 6.55
N GLY A 140 23.44 1.01 5.39
CA GLY A 140 23.69 -0.15 4.54
C GLY A 140 25.10 -0.14 3.95
N VAL A 141 25.75 -1.31 3.95
CA VAL A 141 27.04 -1.51 3.29
C VAL A 141 26.78 -2.01 1.87
N ILE A 142 27.24 -1.25 0.87
CA ILE A 142 27.13 -1.62 -0.54
C ILE A 142 28.35 -2.48 -0.89
N GLY A 143 28.10 -3.69 -1.38
CA GLY A 143 29.14 -4.65 -1.69
C GLY A 143 28.92 -5.34 -3.02
N LYS A 144 29.49 -6.55 -3.15
CA LYS A 144 29.30 -7.40 -4.33
C LYS A 144 27.84 -7.80 -4.52
N GLU A 145 27.14 -8.04 -3.41
CA GLU A 145 25.72 -8.32 -3.38
C GLU A 145 24.96 -7.05 -3.01
N ASN A 146 23.90 -6.75 -3.77
CA ASN A 146 23.01 -5.63 -3.52
C ASN A 146 21.56 -6.11 -3.70
N LEU A 147 20.60 -5.36 -3.16
CA LEU A 147 19.18 -5.68 -3.33
C LEU A 147 18.84 -5.74 -4.84
N PRO A 148 18.34 -6.88 -5.36
CA PRO A 148 18.06 -6.98 -6.79
C PRO A 148 16.98 -5.99 -7.20
N SER A 149 17.08 -5.43 -8.42
CA SER A 149 16.16 -4.41 -8.91
C SER A 149 14.69 -4.85 -8.91
N SER A 150 14.43 -6.14 -9.10
CA SER A 150 13.07 -6.71 -9.01
C SER A 150 12.46 -6.56 -7.62
N TYR A 151 13.26 -6.73 -6.57
CA TYR A 151 12.84 -6.55 -5.18
C TYR A 151 12.66 -5.07 -4.84
N ALA A 152 13.56 -4.21 -5.31
CA ALA A 152 13.42 -2.76 -5.16
C ALA A 152 12.14 -2.24 -5.84
N LYS A 153 11.82 -2.70 -7.06
CA LYS A 153 10.56 -2.39 -7.76
C LYS A 153 9.33 -2.83 -6.96
N ALA A 154 9.34 -4.06 -6.44
CA ALA A 154 8.25 -4.56 -5.60
C ALA A 154 8.08 -3.70 -4.34
N ALA A 155 9.18 -3.35 -3.66
CA ALA A 155 9.16 -2.51 -2.47
C ALA A 155 8.59 -1.12 -2.76
N ILE A 156 9.02 -0.47 -3.85
CA ILE A 156 8.51 0.86 -4.26
C ILE A 156 7.03 0.79 -4.61
N LEU A 157 6.60 -0.24 -5.36
CA LEU A 157 5.19 -0.43 -5.74
C LEU A 157 4.28 -0.57 -4.51
N VAL A 158 4.65 -1.48 -3.60
CA VAL A 158 3.89 -1.73 -2.36
C VAL A 158 3.91 -0.49 -1.48
N ARG A 159 5.07 0.17 -1.31
CA ARG A 159 5.18 1.40 -0.53
C ARG A 159 4.24 2.46 -1.06
N THR A 160 4.24 2.69 -2.37
CA THR A 160 3.35 3.66 -3.03
C THR A 160 1.89 3.32 -2.77
N ASN A 161 1.48 2.07 -3.00
CA ASN A 161 0.10 1.64 -2.75
C ASN A 161 -0.31 1.88 -1.28
N THR A 162 0.51 1.47 -0.31
CA THR A 162 0.17 1.63 1.12
C THR A 162 0.01 3.09 1.56
N LEU A 163 0.70 4.04 0.91
CA LEU A 163 0.57 5.47 1.20
C LEU A 163 -0.73 6.08 0.64
N MET A 164 -1.33 5.46 -0.38
CA MET A 164 -2.53 5.98 -1.06
C MET A 164 -3.82 5.82 -0.26
N GLN A 165 -3.79 5.17 0.91
CA GLN A 165 -4.96 5.09 1.79
C GLN A 165 -5.27 6.41 2.51
N GLY A 166 -4.38 7.42 2.44
CA GLY A 166 -4.63 8.75 3.01
C GLY A 166 -4.51 8.82 4.54
N TYR A 167 -3.68 7.96 5.14
CA TYR A 167 -3.39 7.97 6.58
C TYR A 167 -1.91 8.24 6.89
N SER A 168 -1.14 8.72 5.91
CA SER A 168 0.33 8.80 6.02
C SER A 168 0.90 10.21 6.00
N GLY A 169 0.10 11.24 5.67
CA GLY A 169 0.55 12.62 5.72
C GLY A 169 1.64 13.00 4.69
N ILE A 170 1.73 12.24 3.60
CA ILE A 170 2.70 12.46 2.51
C ILE A 170 2.03 13.17 1.32
N ARG A 171 2.84 13.82 0.48
CA ARG A 171 2.43 14.52 -0.74
C ARG A 171 2.73 13.68 -1.98
#